data_AF-A0A1Q3K097-F1
#
_entry.id   AF-A0A1Q3K097-F1
#
_cell.length_a   1.000
_cell.length_b   1.000
_cell.length_c   1.000
_cell.angle_alpha   90.00
_cell.angle_beta   90.00
_cell.angle_gamma   90.00
#
_symmetry.space_group_name_H-M   'P 1'
#
loop_
_entity.id
_entity.type
_entity.pdbx_description
1 polymer ?
#
loop_
_entity_poly.entity_id
_entity_poly.type
_entity_poly.pdbx_seq_one_letter_code
_entity_poly.pdbx_strand_id
1 'polypeptide(L)'
;MLTLVKDVSLQQTPPPPPQRKPKPQPRRNDYNRRRFLAWLRDEVTVLRALGMDHRRIAAQLDIEEHDVRAFCPKPSEKSPSRNLPRRAIDVLLHGRHASLGGRTVAKRSRHLVEIASAYTWDELLSEPGVGTVTANQIRLWLEERGASLKQPE
;
A
#
# COMPACT_ATOMS: atom_id res chain seq x y z
N MET A 1 67.68 -61.21 -19.15
CA MET A 1 67.15 -60.78 -17.84
C MET A 1 66.11 -59.72 -18.11
N LEU A 2 64.93 -59.87 -17.52
CA LEU A 2 63.63 -59.28 -17.88
C LEU A 2 63.57 -57.73 -17.80
N THR A 3 62.92 -57.09 -18.79
CA THR A 3 61.81 -56.10 -18.69
C THR A 3 61.50 -55.55 -17.28
N LEU A 4 61.20 -54.27 -16.97
CA LEU A 4 60.34 -53.26 -17.62
C LEU A 4 59.85 -52.32 -16.48
N VAL A 5 59.66 -51.03 -16.80
CA VAL A 5 58.73 -50.04 -16.16
C VAL A 5 59.07 -49.56 -14.74
N LYS A 6 59.52 -48.31 -14.59
CA LYS A 6 58.74 -47.04 -14.47
C LYS A 6 58.14 -46.91 -13.07
N ASP A 7 58.87 -46.19 -12.22
CA ASP A 7 58.40 -45.77 -10.90
C ASP A 7 57.08 -45.00 -10.99
N VAL A 8 56.17 -45.44 -10.13
CA VAL A 8 54.79 -45.01 -9.98
C VAL A 8 54.71 -43.96 -8.87
N SER A 9 54.10 -42.84 -9.23
CA SER A 9 53.25 -41.94 -8.41
C SER A 9 53.80 -41.31 -7.14
N LEU A 10 53.75 -39.97 -7.11
CA LEU A 10 52.97 -39.19 -6.13
C LEU A 10 52.66 -37.80 -6.74
N GLN A 11 51.70 -37.73 -7.67
CA GLN A 11 51.03 -36.46 -7.97
C GLN A 11 50.03 -36.19 -6.84
N GLN A 12 50.37 -35.26 -5.96
CA GLN A 12 49.44 -34.70 -4.98
C GLN A 12 48.43 -33.80 -5.71
N THR A 13 47.23 -34.32 -5.91
CA THR A 13 46.07 -33.56 -6.39
C THR A 13 45.65 -32.57 -5.29
N PRO A 14 45.45 -31.27 -5.60
CA PRO A 14 44.81 -30.36 -4.65
C PRO A 14 43.34 -30.77 -4.43
N PRO A 15 42.78 -30.54 -3.23
CA PRO A 15 41.41 -30.93 -2.92
C PRO A 15 40.40 -30.19 -3.81
N PRO A 16 39.24 -30.80 -4.14
CA PRO A 16 38.22 -30.15 -4.94
C PRO A 16 37.68 -28.90 -4.21
N PRO A 17 37.29 -27.85 -4.94
CA PRO A 17 36.70 -26.67 -4.32
C PRO A 17 35.39 -27.05 -3.62
N PRO A 18 35.08 -26.45 -2.46
CA PRO A 18 33.84 -26.73 -1.74
C PRO A 18 32.65 -26.39 -2.66
N GLN A 19 31.76 -27.37 -2.86
CA GLN A 19 30.52 -27.16 -3.59
C GLN A 19 29.78 -25.98 -2.96
N ARG A 20 29.72 -24.87 -3.69
CA ARG A 20 28.91 -23.71 -3.32
C ARG A 20 27.47 -24.18 -3.30
N LYS A 21 26.91 -24.37 -2.10
CA LYS A 21 25.48 -24.55 -1.88
C LYS A 21 24.73 -23.53 -2.74
N PRO A 22 23.73 -23.92 -3.55
CA PRO A 22 22.95 -22.95 -4.30
C PRO A 22 22.35 -21.96 -3.30
N LYS A 23 22.71 -20.67 -3.44
CA LYS A 23 22.08 -19.59 -2.68
C LYS A 23 20.56 -19.75 -2.86
N PRO A 24 19.76 -19.77 -1.77
CA PRO A 24 18.32 -19.67 -1.93
C PRO A 24 18.05 -18.41 -2.77
N GLN A 25 17.19 -18.51 -3.78
CA GLN A 25 16.74 -17.38 -4.59
C GLN A 25 15.46 -16.79 -3.96
N PRO A 26 15.52 -15.91 -2.94
CA PRO A 26 14.31 -15.35 -2.33
C PRO A 26 13.62 -14.34 -3.26
N ARG A 27 14.33 -13.72 -4.22
CA ARG A 27 13.81 -12.52 -4.90
C ARG A 27 12.74 -12.76 -5.98
N ARG A 28 12.78 -13.89 -6.70
CA ARG A 28 11.84 -14.15 -7.82
C ARG A 28 10.50 -14.68 -7.32
N ASN A 29 10.53 -15.54 -6.30
CA ASN A 29 9.33 -16.12 -5.71
C ASN A 29 8.50 -15.05 -4.98
N ASP A 30 9.16 -14.13 -4.26
CA ASP A 30 8.50 -13.02 -3.57
C ASP A 30 7.77 -12.07 -4.53
N TYR A 31 8.33 -11.82 -5.71
CA TYR A 31 7.70 -10.97 -6.73
C TYR A 31 6.42 -11.62 -7.29
N ASN A 32 6.50 -12.91 -7.65
CA ASN A 32 5.35 -13.66 -8.13
C ASN A 32 4.26 -13.78 -7.06
N ARG A 33 4.66 -14.02 -5.80
CA ARG A 33 3.75 -14.09 -4.65
C ARG A 33 3.04 -12.76 -4.42
N ARG A 34 3.75 -11.63 -4.47
CA ARG A 34 3.13 -10.30 -4.32
C ARG A 34 2.12 -10.01 -5.42
N ARG A 35 2.47 -10.32 -6.67
CA ARG A 35 1.57 -10.14 -7.82
C ARG A 35 0.32 -11.01 -7.72
N PHE A 36 0.50 -12.27 -7.32
CA PHE A 36 -0.60 -13.20 -7.08
C PHE A 36 -1.53 -12.71 -5.96
N LEU A 37 -0.99 -12.30 -4.82
CA LEU A 37 -1.79 -11.79 -3.70
C LEU A 37 -2.49 -10.46 -4.02
N ALA A 38 -1.91 -9.63 -4.89
CA ALA A 38 -2.56 -8.41 -5.37
C ALA A 38 -3.74 -8.76 -6.28
N TRP A 39 -3.52 -9.64 -7.28
CA TRP A 39 -4.59 -10.13 -8.15
C TRP A 39 -5.73 -10.78 -7.34
N LEU A 40 -5.40 -11.63 -6.36
CA LEU A 40 -6.40 -12.30 -5.52
C LEU A 40 -7.23 -11.29 -4.70
N ARG A 41 -6.64 -10.18 -4.25
CA ARG A 41 -7.38 -9.09 -3.57
C ARG A 41 -8.35 -8.39 -4.51
N ASP A 42 -7.91 -8.08 -5.73
CA ASP A 42 -8.75 -7.40 -6.71
C ASP A 42 -9.93 -8.30 -7.10
N GLU A 43 -9.67 -9.59 -7.32
CA GLU A 43 -10.69 -10.58 -7.66
C GLU A 43 -11.74 -10.75 -6.55
N VAL A 44 -11.31 -10.92 -5.29
CA VAL A 44 -12.23 -10.96 -4.13
C VAL A 44 -13.07 -9.68 -4.01
N THR A 45 -12.49 -8.53 -4.34
CA THR A 45 -13.20 -7.24 -4.33
C THR A 45 -14.29 -7.18 -5.38
N VAL A 46 -14.01 -7.65 -6.60
CA VAL A 46 -14.99 -7.74 -7.70
C VAL A 46 -16.12 -8.69 -7.34
N LEU A 47 -15.82 -9.91 -6.89
CA LEU A 47 -16.83 -10.92 -6.57
C LEU A 47 -17.77 -10.46 -5.42
N ARG A 48 -17.21 -9.74 -4.43
CA ARG A 48 -18.01 -9.14 -3.36
C ARG A 48 -18.88 -7.98 -3.87
N ALA A 49 -18.36 -7.15 -4.78
CA ALA A 49 -19.15 -6.08 -5.41
C ALA A 49 -20.33 -6.62 -6.24
N LEU A 50 -20.18 -7.83 -6.80
CA LEU A 50 -21.24 -8.57 -7.49
C LEU A 50 -22.25 -9.25 -6.54
N GLY A 51 -22.11 -9.06 -5.22
CA GLY A 51 -23.05 -9.57 -4.22
C GLY A 51 -22.84 -11.03 -3.83
N MET A 52 -21.66 -11.62 -4.10
CA MET A 52 -21.37 -12.98 -3.66
C MET A 52 -20.94 -13.05 -2.19
N ASP A 53 -21.47 -14.05 -1.49
CA ASP A 53 -21.09 -14.37 -0.11
C ASP A 53 -19.70 -15.02 -0.03
N HIS A 54 -19.04 -14.89 1.13
CA HIS A 54 -17.68 -15.41 1.33
C HIS A 54 -17.53 -16.91 1.02
N ARG A 55 -18.55 -17.72 1.33
CA ARG A 55 -18.55 -19.17 1.02
C ARG A 55 -18.51 -19.45 -0.47
N ARG A 56 -19.24 -18.64 -1.26
CA ARG A 56 -19.32 -18.79 -2.71
C ARG A 56 -18.04 -18.31 -3.38
N ILE A 57 -17.45 -17.23 -2.87
CA ILE A 57 -16.13 -16.73 -3.29
C ILE A 57 -15.04 -17.77 -2.97
N ALA A 58 -15.06 -18.38 -1.78
CA ALA A 58 -14.12 -19.42 -1.36
C ALA A 58 -14.14 -20.62 -2.31
N ALA A 59 -15.34 -21.12 -2.63
CA ALA A 59 -15.52 -22.22 -3.57
C ALA A 59 -15.08 -21.86 -5.01
N GLN A 60 -15.27 -20.62 -5.44
CA GLN A 60 -14.91 -20.18 -6.79
C GLN A 60 -13.40 -19.93 -6.96
N LEU A 61 -12.73 -19.46 -5.91
CA LEU A 61 -11.29 -19.18 -5.93
C LEU A 61 -10.44 -20.35 -5.40
N ASP A 62 -11.08 -21.45 -4.98
CA ASP A 62 -10.44 -22.62 -4.37
C ASP A 62 -9.51 -22.24 -3.20
N ILE A 63 -10.01 -21.38 -2.31
CA ILE A 63 -9.31 -20.90 -1.11
C ILE A 63 -10.21 -21.05 0.12
N GLU A 64 -9.63 -21.00 1.32
CA GLU A 64 -10.41 -21.09 2.55
C GLU A 64 -11.29 -19.85 2.76
N GLU A 65 -12.48 -20.03 3.37
CA GLU A 65 -13.36 -18.91 3.73
C GLU A 65 -12.63 -17.90 4.65
N HIS A 66 -11.72 -18.39 5.49
CA HIS A 66 -10.88 -17.54 6.33
C HIS A 66 -9.96 -16.62 5.50
N ASP A 67 -9.35 -17.16 4.45
CA ASP A 67 -8.52 -16.39 3.53
C ASP A 67 -9.34 -15.38 2.75
N VAL A 68 -10.55 -15.76 2.29
CA VAL A 68 -11.50 -14.81 1.70
C VAL A 68 -11.77 -13.65 2.66
N ARG A 69 -12.02 -13.90 3.95
CA ARG A 69 -12.20 -12.83 4.94
C ARG A 69 -10.96 -11.95 5.13
N ALA A 70 -9.77 -12.51 4.98
CA ALA A 70 -8.51 -11.77 5.06
C ALA A 70 -8.27 -10.89 3.81
N PHE A 71 -8.76 -11.32 2.64
CA PHE A 71 -8.69 -10.58 1.38
C PHE A 71 -9.85 -9.64 1.15
N CYS A 72 -11.02 -9.95 1.73
CA CYS A 72 -12.16 -9.06 1.71
C CYS A 72 -11.73 -7.73 2.32
N PRO A 73 -12.14 -6.61 1.71
CA PRO A 73 -12.03 -5.34 2.39
C PRO A 73 -12.86 -5.47 3.67
N LYS A 74 -12.20 -5.57 4.83
CA LYS A 74 -12.85 -5.22 6.09
C LYS A 74 -13.49 -3.84 5.83
N PRO A 75 -14.75 -3.59 6.23
CA PRO A 75 -15.32 -2.25 6.17
C PRO A 75 -14.54 -1.20 6.98
N SER A 76 -13.40 -1.58 7.57
CA SER A 76 -12.36 -0.68 8.03
C SER A 76 -11.05 -0.92 7.25
N GLU A 77 -10.52 0.14 6.63
CA GLU A 77 -9.10 0.33 6.26
C GLU A 77 -8.60 0.03 4.84
N LYS A 78 -9.45 -0.12 3.82
CA LYS A 78 -8.95 -0.06 2.43
C LYS A 78 -9.89 0.72 1.50
N SER A 79 -10.04 2.00 1.79
CA SER A 79 -10.26 2.98 0.73
C SER A 79 -8.95 3.74 0.53
N PRO A 80 -8.47 3.96 -0.71
CA PRO A 80 -7.42 4.95 -0.99
C PRO A 80 -7.81 6.39 -0.62
N SER A 81 -8.94 6.56 0.08
CA SER A 81 -9.63 7.79 0.39
C SER A 81 -9.65 8.17 1.88
N ARG A 82 -9.29 7.24 2.78
CA ARG A 82 -9.27 7.55 4.22
C ARG A 82 -8.11 8.49 4.60
N ASN A 83 -7.00 8.42 3.87
CA ASN A 83 -5.81 9.22 4.15
C ASN A 83 -5.70 10.36 3.14
N LEU A 84 -5.93 11.58 3.63
CA LEU A 84 -5.62 12.80 2.89
C LEU A 84 -4.12 12.78 2.54
N PRO A 85 -3.71 13.18 1.33
CA PRO A 85 -2.29 13.19 0.97
C PRO A 85 -1.52 14.13 1.91
N ARG A 86 -0.27 13.78 2.21
CA ARG A 86 0.57 14.56 3.15
C ARG A 86 0.60 16.05 2.82
N ARG A 87 0.68 16.41 1.54
CA ARG A 87 0.65 17.80 1.08
C ARG A 87 -0.64 18.52 1.48
N ALA A 88 -1.79 17.88 1.29
CA ALA A 88 -3.07 18.44 1.70
C ALA A 88 -3.19 18.53 3.24
N ILE A 89 -2.67 17.54 3.97
CA ILE A 89 -2.60 17.60 5.44
C ILE A 89 -1.73 18.80 5.88
N ASP A 90 -0.55 18.96 5.30
CA ASP A 90 0.36 20.05 5.64
C ASP A 90 -0.28 21.40 5.35
N VAL A 91 -1.01 21.54 4.24
CA VAL A 91 -1.76 22.75 3.94
C VAL A 91 -2.86 22.99 4.97
N LEU A 92 -3.68 22.00 5.33
CA LEU A 92 -4.72 22.20 6.33
C LEU A 92 -4.14 22.53 7.72
N LEU A 93 -2.98 21.96 8.06
CA LEU A 93 -2.31 22.20 9.33
C LEU A 93 -1.62 23.57 9.41
N HIS A 94 -1.25 24.19 8.30
CA HIS A 94 -0.48 25.44 8.29
C HIS A 94 -1.18 26.60 7.55
N GLY A 95 -2.28 26.32 6.87
CA GLY A 95 -3.04 27.27 6.09
C GLY A 95 -3.90 28.19 6.94
N ARG A 96 -4.65 29.05 6.27
CA ARG A 96 -5.40 30.15 6.89
C ARG A 96 -6.36 29.72 8.01
N HIS A 97 -7.10 28.64 7.80
CA HIS A 97 -8.12 28.15 8.74
C HIS A 97 -7.58 27.18 9.79
N ALA A 98 -6.26 26.95 9.84
CA ALA A 98 -5.66 25.99 10.75
C ALA A 98 -5.91 26.33 12.24
N SER A 99 -6.07 27.61 12.56
CA SER A 99 -6.38 28.10 13.91
C SER A 99 -7.68 27.55 14.49
N LEU A 100 -8.64 27.16 13.64
CA LEU A 100 -9.92 26.55 14.05
C LEU A 100 -9.72 25.25 14.82
N GLY A 101 -8.72 24.44 14.44
CA GLY A 101 -8.40 23.20 15.14
C GLY A 101 -7.54 23.37 16.41
N GLY A 102 -7.24 24.61 16.82
CA GLY A 102 -6.51 24.94 18.03
C GLY A 102 -5.03 25.31 17.86
N ARG A 103 -4.35 25.59 18.99
CA ARG A 103 -2.99 26.18 19.00
C ARG A 103 -1.85 25.21 18.67
N THR A 104 -2.06 23.90 18.80
CA THR A 104 -1.00 22.88 18.59
C THR A 104 -1.29 22.04 17.36
N VAL A 105 -0.24 21.61 16.66
CA VAL A 105 -0.36 20.73 15.48
C VAL A 105 -1.13 19.45 15.82
N ALA A 106 -0.88 18.86 16.99
CA ALA A 106 -1.57 17.65 17.45
C ALA A 106 -3.08 17.86 17.71
N LYS A 107 -3.50 19.08 18.08
CA LYS A 107 -4.93 19.40 18.22
C LYS A 107 -5.54 19.68 16.85
N ARG A 108 -4.84 20.39 15.97
CA ARG A 108 -5.28 20.67 14.59
C ARG A 108 -5.44 19.40 13.76
N SER A 109 -4.56 18.42 13.91
CA SER A 109 -4.66 17.14 13.19
C SER A 109 -5.91 16.33 13.54
N ARG A 110 -6.49 16.55 14.72
CA ARG A 110 -7.76 15.92 15.14
C ARG A 110 -8.98 16.62 14.57
N HIS A 111 -8.87 17.90 14.21
CA HIS A 111 -9.95 18.74 13.71
C HIS A 111 -9.77 19.10 12.22
N LEU A 112 -9.08 18.25 11.45
CA LEU A 112 -8.84 18.49 10.02
C LEU A 112 -10.14 18.65 9.21
N VAL A 113 -11.21 17.98 9.62
CA VAL A 113 -12.52 18.10 8.96
C VAL A 113 -13.09 19.49 9.13
N GLU A 114 -13.08 20.02 10.36
CA GLU A 114 -13.56 21.36 10.68
C GLU A 114 -12.73 22.45 9.99
N ILE A 115 -11.41 22.27 9.96
CA ILE A 115 -10.50 23.18 9.25
C ILE A 115 -10.80 23.14 7.75
N ALA A 116 -10.89 21.96 7.15
CA ALA A 116 -11.11 21.80 5.72
C ALA A 116 -12.49 22.31 5.28
N SER A 117 -13.54 22.11 6.08
CA SER A 117 -14.89 22.59 5.78
C SER A 117 -15.01 24.12 5.82
N ALA A 118 -14.09 24.81 6.50
CA ALA A 118 -14.08 26.27 6.55
C ALA A 118 -13.57 26.92 5.26
N TYR A 119 -12.82 26.18 4.43
CA TYR A 119 -12.32 26.69 3.16
C TYR A 119 -13.42 26.77 2.10
N THR A 120 -13.36 27.82 1.30
CA THR A 120 -13.99 27.83 -0.03
C THR A 120 -13.08 27.16 -1.07
N TRP A 121 -13.64 26.85 -2.24
CA TRP A 121 -12.86 26.28 -3.35
C TRP A 121 -11.71 27.20 -3.79
N ASP A 122 -11.97 28.50 -3.91
CA ASP A 122 -10.98 29.49 -4.35
C ASP A 122 -9.91 29.75 -3.29
N GLU A 123 -10.28 29.71 -2.01
CA GLU A 123 -9.32 29.79 -0.92
C GLU A 123 -8.36 28.60 -0.95
N LEU A 124 -8.87 27.38 -1.18
CA LEU A 124 -8.00 26.20 -1.34
C LEU A 124 -7.02 26.38 -2.49
N LEU A 125 -7.47 26.84 -3.66
CA LEU A 125 -6.59 27.05 -4.81
C LEU A 125 -5.57 28.18 -4.60
N SER A 126 -5.85 29.09 -3.67
CA SER A 126 -4.94 30.18 -3.30
C SER A 126 -3.88 29.75 -2.28
N GLU A 127 -4.02 28.58 -1.66
CA GLU A 127 -3.04 28.07 -0.70
C GLU A 127 -1.76 27.57 -1.41
N PRO A 128 -0.57 27.89 -0.88
CA PRO A 128 0.69 27.53 -1.51
C PRO A 128 0.87 26.00 -1.56
N GLY A 129 1.06 25.47 -2.77
CA GLY A 129 1.23 24.03 -2.99
C GLY A 129 -0.09 23.26 -3.17
N VAL A 130 -1.24 23.94 -3.18
CA VAL A 130 -2.52 23.37 -3.57
C VAL A 130 -2.77 23.66 -5.05
N GLY A 131 -2.68 22.62 -5.86
CA GLY A 131 -3.24 22.64 -7.21
C GLY A 131 -4.67 22.13 -7.23
N THR A 132 -5.31 22.20 -8.40
CA THR A 132 -6.66 21.64 -8.64
C THR A 132 -6.78 20.18 -8.23
N VAL A 133 -5.72 19.37 -8.41
CA VAL A 133 -5.68 17.97 -7.98
C VAL A 133 -5.77 17.85 -6.45
N THR A 134 -4.96 18.64 -5.73
CA THR A 134 -4.93 18.64 -4.26
C THR A 134 -6.27 19.15 -3.69
N ALA A 135 -6.84 20.20 -4.28
CA ALA A 135 -8.15 20.73 -3.89
C ALA A 135 -9.28 19.70 -4.09
N ASN A 136 -9.27 18.99 -5.23
CA ASN A 136 -10.21 17.89 -5.47
C ASN A 136 -10.05 16.76 -4.46
N GLN A 137 -8.81 16.41 -4.09
CA GLN A 137 -8.57 15.38 -3.07
C GLN A 137 -9.13 15.79 -1.70
N ILE A 138 -9.00 17.06 -1.31
CA ILE A 138 -9.58 17.58 -0.05
C ILE A 138 -11.11 17.54 -0.11
N ARG A 139 -11.70 17.94 -1.24
CA ARG A 139 -13.15 17.91 -1.44
C ARG A 139 -13.71 16.48 -1.33
N LEU A 140 -13.15 15.53 -2.07
CA LEU A 140 -13.57 14.12 -2.02
C LEU A 140 -13.40 13.55 -0.61
N TRP A 141 -12.29 13.90 0.06
CA TRP A 141 -12.02 13.47 1.43
C TRP A 141 -13.04 14.00 2.45
N LEU A 142 -13.61 15.19 2.23
CA LEU A 142 -14.71 15.76 3.01
C LEU A 142 -16.04 15.08 2.70
N GLU A 143 -16.37 14.89 1.42
CA GLU A 143 -17.63 14.28 0.97
C GLU A 143 -17.79 12.87 1.57
N GLU A 144 -16.72 12.08 1.61
CA GLU A 144 -16.70 10.76 2.25
C GLU A 144 -16.94 10.78 3.76
N ARG A 145 -16.71 11.92 4.40
CA ARG A 145 -16.94 12.14 5.84
C ARG A 145 -18.28 12.82 6.12
N GLY A 146 -19.11 13.01 5.09
CA GLY A 146 -20.39 13.70 5.19
C GLY A 146 -20.26 15.21 5.40
N ALA A 147 -19.09 15.77 5.10
CA ALA A 147 -18.83 17.20 5.16
C ALA A 147 -18.64 17.76 3.74
N SER A 148 -18.70 19.09 3.61
CA SER A 148 -18.46 19.77 2.34
C SER A 148 -17.67 21.05 2.58
N LEU A 149 -17.10 21.59 1.50
CA LEU A 149 -16.44 22.89 1.54
C LEU A 149 -17.46 23.99 1.81
N LYS A 150 -17.00 25.11 2.36
CA LYS A 150 -17.83 26.30 2.53
C LYS A 150 -18.30 26.77 1.15
N GLN A 151 -19.61 26.99 1.02
CA GLN A 151 -20.17 27.60 -0.19
C GLN A 151 -19.65 29.04 -0.31
N PRO A 152 -19.32 29.49 -1.53
CA PRO A 152 -18.98 30.90 -1.75
C PRO A 152 -20.21 31.74 -1.38
N GLU A 153 -20.03 32.75 -0.53
CA GLU A 153 -21.03 33.81 -0.28
C GLU A 153 -21.06 34.82 -1.42
#